data_AF-R9X8J5-F1
#
_entry.id   AF-R9X8J5-F1
#
_cell.length_a   1.000
_cell.length_b   1.000
_cell.length_c   1.000
_cell.angle_alpha   90.00
_cell.angle_beta   90.00
_cell.angle_gamma   90.00
#
_symmetry.space_group_name_H-M   'P 1'
#
loop_
_entity.id
_entity.type
_entity.pdbx_description
1 polymer ?
#
loop_
_entity_poly.entity_id
_entity_poly.type
_entity_poly.pdbx_seq_one_letter_code
_entity_poly.pdbx_strand_id
1 'polypeptide(L)'
;MAEIYYVEDRATADSGRDEDPLLTHWLLKDDKRECRHCRRVFEASRFNELEAKRHMARYHTQVDETMSFAQYLEEFSPKYEYGVHKSRLNNERSFSIEFFKYIMAPSKWEQELLYYDDQAVIIKDKFPKAQQHLLVIPRAMKTTLKHPTQLSRTEKDKYQKHVEWALNYIWNNFTSEYKLKPGNCAPFSSHDEFNSLAHFIANFTQVGVHSVPSMENLHIHVMTTDFYSPSMKHKKHFNSFNTDFFVKWERLPLSEVPNGDVMGRLVRESELTCPYCKQRFSNKFAALSRHLGEEFHRRFVPVK
;
A
#
# COMPACT_ATOMS: atom_id res chain seq x y z
N MET A 1 -6.47 -23.20 40.61
CA MET A 1 -7.19 -22.25 39.73
C MET A 1 -6.54 -20.91 39.96
N ALA A 2 -5.63 -20.49 39.09
CA ALA A 2 -4.84 -19.28 39.29
C ALA A 2 -5.65 -18.08 38.79
N GLU A 3 -6.06 -17.22 39.72
CA GLU A 3 -6.77 -15.97 39.44
C GLU A 3 -5.90 -15.06 38.57
N ILE A 4 -6.51 -14.57 37.49
CA ILE A 4 -5.93 -13.56 36.60
C ILE A 4 -6.37 -12.21 37.19
N TYR A 5 -5.47 -11.48 37.82
CA TYR A 5 -5.77 -10.12 38.28
C TYR A 5 -5.75 -9.17 37.09
N TYR A 6 -6.87 -8.52 36.83
CA TYR A 6 -6.92 -7.29 36.07
C TYR A 6 -6.34 -6.19 36.98
N VAL A 7 -5.44 -5.35 36.46
CA VAL A 7 -5.09 -4.12 37.15
C VAL A 7 -6.28 -3.18 36.95
N GLU A 8 -7.27 -3.29 37.83
CA GLU A 8 -8.30 -2.29 38.00
C GLU A 8 -7.84 -1.27 39.05
N ASP A 9 -8.04 -0.01 38.68
CA ASP A 9 -7.98 1.22 39.46
C ASP A 9 -7.96 1.04 40.98
N ARG A 10 -6.85 1.42 41.61
CA ARG A 10 -6.94 2.02 42.95
C ARG A 10 -6.96 3.53 42.78
N ALA A 11 -8.19 4.04 42.66
CA ALA A 11 -8.53 5.43 42.91
C ALA A 11 -8.05 5.82 44.32
N THR A 12 -6.91 6.51 44.40
CA THR A 12 -6.70 7.53 45.42
C THR A 12 -6.73 8.85 44.70
N ALA A 13 -7.73 9.66 45.02
CA ALA A 13 -7.90 11.01 44.55
C ALA A 13 -6.62 11.82 44.84
N ASP A 14 -5.79 12.03 43.83
CA ASP A 14 -4.98 13.22 43.73
C ASP A 14 -4.61 13.51 42.28
N SER A 15 -4.61 14.79 41.98
CA SER A 15 -4.42 15.47 40.72
C SER A 15 -3.31 14.92 39.80
N GLY A 16 -3.67 14.72 38.53
CA GLY A 16 -2.83 14.77 37.33
C GLY A 16 -1.61 13.86 37.28
N ARG A 17 -1.72 12.70 36.62
CA ARG A 17 -0.56 11.99 36.05
C ARG A 17 -0.98 11.20 34.80
N ASP A 18 -0.26 11.43 33.71
CA ASP A 18 -0.23 10.62 32.50
C ASP A 18 -0.03 9.14 32.84
N GLU A 19 -1.02 8.29 32.58
CA GLU A 19 -0.80 6.85 32.58
C GLU A 19 -0.16 6.46 31.24
N ASP A 20 1.14 6.12 31.26
CA ASP A 20 1.87 5.68 30.06
C ASP A 20 1.21 4.41 29.49
N PRO A 21 0.53 4.49 28.33
CA PRO A 21 -0.27 3.38 27.84
C PRO A 21 0.59 2.20 27.34
N LEU A 22 1.93 2.34 27.25
CA LEU A 22 2.85 1.23 26.99
C LEU A 22 2.79 0.14 28.07
N LEU A 23 2.35 0.48 29.29
CA LEU A 23 2.22 -0.46 30.40
C LEU A 23 1.01 -1.38 30.28
N THR A 24 -0.01 -1.02 29.48
CA THR A 24 -1.22 -1.83 29.26
C THR A 24 -0.98 -3.11 28.44
N HIS A 25 0.19 -3.23 27.80
CA HIS A 25 0.57 -4.34 26.92
C HIS A 25 1.25 -5.53 27.64
N TRP A 26 1.36 -5.43 28.95
CA TRP A 26 2.05 -6.39 29.80
C TRP A 26 1.04 -7.10 30.69
N LEU A 27 1.12 -8.44 30.75
CA LEU A 27 0.40 -9.21 31.76
C LEU A 27 1.32 -9.36 32.97
N LEU A 28 0.87 -8.93 34.15
CA LEU A 28 1.60 -9.12 35.39
C LEU A 28 1.11 -10.38 36.08
N LYS A 29 2.02 -11.32 36.35
CA LYS A 29 1.70 -12.53 37.11
C LYS A 29 2.95 -13.00 37.87
N ASP A 30 2.83 -13.20 39.18
CA ASP A 30 3.87 -13.79 40.03
C ASP A 30 5.27 -13.17 39.84
N ASP A 31 5.37 -11.84 39.98
CA ASP A 31 6.59 -11.04 39.80
C ASP A 31 7.24 -11.17 38.40
N LYS A 32 6.43 -11.54 37.41
CA LYS A 32 6.81 -11.63 36.00
C LYS A 32 5.89 -10.80 35.13
N ARG A 33 6.48 -10.14 34.12
CA ARG A 33 5.78 -9.40 33.07
C ARG A 33 5.86 -10.19 31.77
N GLU A 34 4.72 -10.57 31.23
CA GLU A 34 4.62 -11.26 29.94
C GLU A 34 4.18 -10.27 28.85
N CYS A 35 4.96 -10.18 27.77
CA CYS A 35 4.59 -9.38 26.61
C CYS A 35 3.41 -10.03 25.86
N ARG A 36 2.34 -9.27 25.61
CA ARG A 36 1.18 -9.76 24.83
C ARG A 36 1.50 -10.05 23.36
N HIS A 37 2.52 -9.43 22.77
CA HIS A 37 2.92 -9.68 21.37
C HIS A 37 3.71 -10.97 21.19
N CYS A 38 4.72 -11.21 22.02
CA CYS A 38 5.71 -12.27 21.80
C CYS A 38 5.77 -13.34 22.89
N ARG A 39 4.97 -13.19 23.96
CA ARG A 39 4.91 -14.12 25.09
C ARG A 39 6.24 -14.27 25.84
N ARG A 40 7.20 -13.39 25.56
CA ARG A 40 8.46 -13.33 26.31
C ARG A 40 8.16 -12.83 27.71
N VAL A 41 8.69 -13.55 28.68
CA VAL A 41 8.51 -13.28 30.10
C VAL A 41 9.75 -12.55 30.61
N PHE A 42 9.53 -11.49 31.36
CA PHE A 42 10.54 -10.66 31.99
C PHE A 42 10.33 -10.71 33.50
N GLU A 43 11.42 -10.68 34.27
CA GLU A 43 11.34 -10.53 35.72
C GLU A 43 10.90 -9.09 36.05
N ALA A 44 9.78 -8.92 36.72
CA ALA A 44 9.18 -7.61 36.98
C ALA A 44 10.10 -6.71 37.83
N SER A 45 10.93 -7.31 38.70
CA SER A 45 11.94 -6.63 39.50
C SER A 45 13.09 -6.02 38.70
N ARG A 46 13.35 -6.50 37.49
CA ARG A 46 14.40 -5.97 36.59
C ARG A 46 13.85 -5.18 35.42
N PHE A 47 12.55 -5.32 35.16
CA PHE A 47 11.88 -4.77 33.98
C PHE A 47 11.42 -3.32 34.21
N ASN A 48 12.25 -2.37 33.79
CA ASN A 48 11.96 -0.94 33.87
C ASN A 48 11.27 -0.40 32.61
N GLU A 49 10.77 0.84 32.70
CA GLU A 49 10.04 1.51 31.62
C GLU A 49 10.85 1.64 30.32
N LEU A 50 12.17 1.84 30.42
CA LEU A 50 13.07 1.91 29.26
C LEU A 50 13.19 0.55 28.56
N GLU A 51 13.24 -0.55 29.31
CA GLU A 51 13.24 -1.91 28.75
C GLU A 51 11.89 -2.27 28.12
N ALA A 52 10.78 -1.83 28.75
CA ALA A 52 9.44 -1.93 28.17
C ALA A 52 9.34 -1.18 26.85
N LYS A 53 9.82 0.07 26.81
CA LYS A 53 9.91 0.91 25.60
C LYS A 53 10.76 0.26 24.53
N ARG A 54 11.98 -0.19 24.84
CA ARG A 54 12.87 -0.89 23.89
C ARG A 54 12.29 -2.20 23.36
N HIS A 55 11.57 -2.94 24.20
CA HIS A 55 10.91 -4.17 23.78
C HIS A 55 9.71 -3.90 22.88
N MET A 56 8.88 -2.92 23.25
CA MET A 56 7.70 -2.48 22.50
C MET A 56 8.08 -1.80 21.18
N ALA A 57 9.18 -1.04 21.11
CA ALA A 57 9.69 -0.42 19.88
C ALA A 57 9.98 -1.42 18.75
N ARG A 58 10.15 -2.72 19.06
CA ARG A 58 10.29 -3.79 18.06
C ARG A 58 8.98 -4.17 17.37
N TYR A 59 7.85 -3.84 18.00
CA TYR A 59 6.48 -4.10 17.53
C TYR A 59 5.75 -2.80 17.16
N HIS A 60 6.18 -1.70 17.77
CA HIS A 60 5.71 -0.33 17.61
C HIS A 60 6.83 0.54 17.08
N THR A 61 7.38 0.16 15.92
CA THR A 61 8.49 0.88 15.28
C THR A 61 8.16 2.35 14.98
N GLN A 62 6.88 2.73 15.04
CA GLN A 62 6.34 4.06 14.77
C GLN A 62 6.20 4.94 16.02
N VAL A 63 6.56 4.44 17.21
CA VAL A 63 6.55 5.22 18.46
C VAL A 63 7.97 5.72 18.68
N ASP A 64 8.20 7.00 18.42
CA ASP A 64 9.49 7.69 18.57
C ASP A 64 9.30 9.05 19.26
N GLU A 65 10.34 9.89 19.25
CA GLU A 65 10.29 11.23 19.88
C GLU A 65 9.27 12.18 19.22
N THR A 66 8.81 11.88 18.01
CA THR A 66 7.87 12.69 17.22
C THR A 66 6.42 12.21 17.30
N MET A 67 6.18 10.98 17.78
CA MET A 67 4.85 10.38 17.93
C MET A 67 4.70 9.71 19.29
N SER A 68 3.85 10.29 20.14
CA SER A 68 3.53 9.71 21.46
C SER A 68 2.79 8.38 21.32
N PHE A 69 2.86 7.53 22.33
CA PHE A 69 2.14 6.25 22.31
C PHE A 69 0.61 6.43 22.27
N ALA A 70 0.08 7.50 22.86
CA ALA A 70 -1.34 7.84 22.76
C ALA A 70 -1.72 8.23 21.32
N GLN A 71 -0.89 9.03 20.65
CA GLN A 71 -1.07 9.35 19.22
C GLN A 71 -0.93 8.11 18.35
N TYR A 72 -0.03 7.18 18.69
CA TYR A 72 0.10 5.90 18.03
C TYR A 72 -1.17 5.03 18.19
N LEU A 73 -1.70 4.88 19.40
CA LEU A 73 -2.95 4.14 19.63
C LEU A 73 -4.14 4.80 18.92
N GLU A 74 -4.15 6.13 18.86
CA GLU A 74 -5.15 6.86 18.10
C GLU A 74 -4.97 6.62 16.60
N GLU A 75 -3.80 6.81 16.01
CA GLU A 75 -3.58 6.76 14.56
C GLU A 75 -3.56 5.33 14.00
N PHE A 76 -2.99 4.40 14.76
CA PHE A 76 -2.84 3.00 14.35
C PHE A 76 -3.89 2.07 14.97
N SER A 77 -4.70 2.53 15.93
CA SER A 77 -5.79 1.77 16.60
C SER A 77 -5.67 0.25 16.47
N PRO A 78 -4.56 -0.34 16.95
CA PRO A 78 -4.31 -1.75 16.75
C PRO A 78 -5.39 -2.53 17.49
N LYS A 79 -6.25 -3.25 16.77
CA LYS A 79 -7.17 -4.20 17.41
C LYS A 79 -6.35 -5.34 18.00
N TYR A 80 -6.07 -5.24 19.28
CA TYR A 80 -5.47 -6.32 20.06
C TYR A 80 -6.51 -7.36 20.40
N GLU A 81 -6.78 -8.25 19.45
CA GLU A 81 -7.41 -9.52 19.78
C GLU A 81 -6.33 -10.49 20.30
N TYR A 82 -6.64 -11.15 21.41
CA TYR A 82 -5.72 -12.08 22.07
C TYR A 82 -5.35 -13.21 21.11
N GLY A 83 -4.06 -13.33 20.78
CA GLY A 83 -3.59 -14.36 19.86
C GLY A 83 -3.74 -14.03 18.37
N VAL A 84 -4.06 -12.80 17.96
CA VAL A 84 -4.09 -12.40 16.53
C VAL A 84 -2.76 -12.63 15.84
N HIS A 85 -1.64 -12.45 16.53
CA HIS A 85 -0.39 -12.87 15.94
C HIS A 85 -0.43 -14.38 15.65
N LYS A 86 -0.82 -15.28 16.56
CA LYS A 86 -0.96 -16.72 16.22
C LYS A 86 -2.12 -17.07 15.25
N SER A 87 -3.28 -16.41 15.31
CA SER A 87 -4.46 -16.75 14.49
C SER A 87 -4.46 -16.11 13.10
N ARG A 88 -3.89 -14.90 12.93
CA ARG A 88 -3.54 -14.36 11.59
C ARG A 88 -2.27 -15.00 11.03
N LEU A 89 -1.32 -15.46 11.85
CA LEU A 89 -0.24 -16.33 11.36
C LEU A 89 -0.83 -17.65 10.82
N ASN A 90 -1.89 -18.20 11.42
CA ASN A 90 -2.62 -19.34 10.82
C ASN A 90 -3.40 -18.98 9.53
N ASN A 91 -3.67 -17.70 9.30
CA ASN A 91 -4.28 -17.16 8.08
C ASN A 91 -3.25 -16.61 7.07
N GLU A 92 -1.95 -16.88 7.29
CA GLU A 92 -0.81 -16.54 6.41
C GLU A 92 -0.99 -16.97 4.94
N ARG A 93 -1.97 -17.85 4.68
CA ARG A 93 -2.27 -18.35 3.34
C ARG A 93 -3.22 -17.46 2.54
N SER A 94 -3.86 -16.43 3.13
CA SER A 94 -4.69 -15.50 2.37
C SER A 94 -3.84 -14.40 1.74
N PHE A 95 -3.87 -14.31 0.41
CA PHE A 95 -3.25 -13.23 -0.36
C PHE A 95 -3.77 -11.83 0.06
N SER A 96 -4.96 -11.76 0.66
CA SER A 96 -5.60 -10.49 1.06
C SER A 96 -4.84 -9.70 2.13
N ILE A 97 -3.96 -10.35 2.90
CA ILE A 97 -3.24 -9.74 4.03
C ILE A 97 -1.72 -9.63 3.81
N GLU A 98 -1.23 -9.88 2.58
CA GLU A 98 0.21 -9.98 2.29
C GLU A 98 0.98 -8.69 2.65
N PHE A 99 0.34 -7.51 2.62
CA PHE A 99 1.00 -6.24 2.90
C PHE A 99 1.21 -5.92 4.37
N PHE A 100 0.54 -6.62 5.29
CA PHE A 100 0.71 -6.38 6.72
C PHE A 100 2.17 -6.52 7.19
N LYS A 101 2.93 -7.47 6.60
CA LYS A 101 4.34 -7.67 6.96
C LYS A 101 5.21 -6.44 6.67
N TYR A 102 4.93 -5.74 5.57
CA TYR A 102 5.64 -4.51 5.19
C TYR A 102 5.20 -3.33 6.04
N ILE A 103 3.89 -3.21 6.29
CA ILE A 103 3.34 -2.10 7.08
C ILE A 103 3.88 -2.11 8.52
N MET A 104 3.89 -3.30 9.14
CA MET A 104 4.21 -3.46 10.57
C MET A 104 5.71 -3.44 10.85
N ALA A 105 6.53 -3.99 9.96
CA ALA A 105 7.97 -4.14 10.20
C ALA A 105 8.79 -3.96 8.92
N PRO A 106 8.76 -2.78 8.28
CA PRO A 106 9.41 -2.56 6.98
C PRO A 106 10.93 -2.81 7.04
N SER A 107 11.59 -2.48 8.16
CA SER A 107 13.02 -2.71 8.38
C SER A 107 13.46 -4.18 8.37
N LYS A 108 12.52 -5.13 8.48
CA LYS A 108 12.83 -6.56 8.31
C LYS A 108 12.81 -7.02 6.86
N TRP A 109 12.24 -6.21 5.97
CA TRP A 109 11.95 -6.54 4.58
C TRP A 109 12.60 -5.54 3.62
N GLU A 110 13.65 -4.80 4.04
CA GLU A 110 14.24 -3.71 3.26
C GLU A 110 14.64 -4.11 1.83
N GLN A 111 15.03 -5.37 1.62
CA GLN A 111 15.37 -5.90 0.30
C GLN A 111 14.18 -5.99 -0.68
N GLU A 112 12.95 -6.05 -0.15
CA GLU A 112 11.71 -6.10 -0.93
C GLU A 112 11.05 -4.70 -1.06
N LEU A 113 11.55 -3.70 -0.35
CA LEU A 113 11.02 -2.33 -0.35
C LEU A 113 11.85 -1.41 -1.23
N LEU A 114 11.18 -0.50 -1.93
CA LEU A 114 11.85 0.60 -2.64
C LEU A 114 12.07 1.81 -1.73
N TYR A 115 11.13 2.02 -0.82
CA TYR A 115 11.14 3.13 0.13
C TYR A 115 10.22 2.81 1.30
N TYR A 116 10.54 3.32 2.47
CA TYR A 116 9.59 3.43 3.57
C TYR A 116 9.92 4.61 4.49
N ASP A 117 8.89 5.17 5.09
CA ASP A 117 8.96 6.10 6.23
C ASP A 117 7.82 5.77 7.20
N ASP A 118 7.58 6.62 8.20
CA ASP A 118 6.51 6.41 9.20
C ASP A 118 5.10 6.41 8.63
N GLN A 119 4.91 6.97 7.43
CA GLN A 119 3.61 7.15 6.82
C GLN A 119 3.28 6.07 5.80
N ALA A 120 4.25 5.66 4.97
CA ALA A 120 3.99 4.72 3.87
C ALA A 120 5.18 3.78 3.58
N VAL A 121 4.87 2.67 2.93
CA VAL A 121 5.84 1.81 2.25
C VAL A 121 5.59 1.82 0.75
N ILE A 122 6.64 1.74 -0.06
CA ILE A 122 6.57 1.69 -1.52
C ILE A 122 7.24 0.40 -1.99
N ILE A 123 6.51 -0.39 -2.77
CA ILE A 123 6.98 -1.68 -3.31
C ILE A 123 6.72 -1.80 -4.80
N LYS A 124 7.46 -2.68 -5.48
CA LYS A 124 7.07 -3.16 -6.82
C LYS A 124 5.88 -4.11 -6.68
N ASP A 125 4.88 -3.98 -7.56
CA ASP A 125 3.80 -4.96 -7.64
C ASP A 125 4.39 -6.30 -8.11
N LYS A 126 4.13 -7.38 -7.36
CA LYS A 126 4.62 -8.73 -7.64
C LYS A 126 4.11 -9.30 -8.96
N PHE A 127 2.97 -8.80 -9.45
CA PHE A 127 2.34 -9.16 -10.70
C PHE A 127 2.08 -7.90 -11.54
N PRO A 128 3.13 -7.21 -12.00
CA PRO A 128 3.02 -5.87 -12.57
C PRO A 128 2.13 -5.87 -13.81
N LYS A 129 1.28 -4.86 -13.97
CA LYS A 129 0.29 -4.81 -15.08
C LYS A 129 0.75 -3.96 -16.25
N ALA A 130 1.93 -3.36 -16.13
CA ALA A 130 2.67 -2.60 -17.13
C ALA A 130 4.18 -2.81 -16.86
N GLN A 131 5.05 -2.20 -17.66
CA GLN A 131 6.50 -2.27 -17.45
C GLN A 131 6.91 -1.76 -16.06
N GLN A 132 6.31 -0.66 -15.61
CA GLN A 132 6.53 -0.12 -14.28
C GLN A 132 5.19 -0.09 -13.52
N HIS A 133 5.13 -0.80 -12.40
CA HIS A 133 3.95 -0.85 -11.55
C HIS A 133 4.36 -0.94 -10.08
N LEU A 134 4.13 0.15 -9.36
CA LEU A 134 4.44 0.29 -7.95
C LEU A 134 3.16 0.43 -7.13
N LEU A 135 3.27 0.11 -5.84
CA LEU A 135 2.22 0.27 -4.86
C LEU A 135 2.73 1.15 -3.72
N VAL A 136 2.03 2.26 -3.45
CA VAL A 136 2.21 3.07 -2.23
C VAL A 136 1.17 2.63 -1.22
N ILE A 137 1.62 2.15 -0.07
CA ILE A 137 0.77 1.50 0.94
C ILE A 137 0.85 2.29 2.25
N PRO A 138 -0.25 2.91 2.71
CA PRO A 138 -0.33 3.55 4.01
C PRO A 138 -0.01 2.61 5.17
N ARG A 139 0.79 3.09 6.13
CA ARG A 139 1.14 2.33 7.35
C ARG A 139 0.12 2.48 8.48
N ALA A 140 -0.52 3.65 8.60
CA ALA A 140 -1.53 3.90 9.62
C ALA A 140 -2.73 2.95 9.44
N MET A 141 -3.11 2.18 10.47
CA MET A 141 -4.17 1.17 10.33
C MET A 141 -5.53 1.78 9.99
N LYS A 142 -5.85 2.94 10.58
CA LYS A 142 -7.09 3.68 10.29
C LYS A 142 -7.21 4.00 8.80
N THR A 143 -6.09 4.34 8.16
CA THR A 143 -6.04 4.64 6.73
C THR A 143 -5.96 3.38 5.87
N THR A 144 -5.07 2.44 6.23
CA THR A 144 -4.82 1.24 5.43
C THR A 144 -6.03 0.32 5.36
N LEU A 145 -6.91 0.31 6.37
CA LEU A 145 -8.14 -0.49 6.37
C LEU A 145 -9.37 0.30 5.90
N LYS A 146 -9.19 1.56 5.52
CA LYS A 146 -10.27 2.40 4.98
C LYS A 146 -10.60 1.95 3.56
N HIS A 147 -11.86 2.11 3.18
CA HIS A 147 -12.26 1.90 1.79
C HIS A 147 -11.47 2.84 0.85
N PRO A 148 -10.83 2.32 -0.22
CA PRO A 148 -9.91 3.12 -1.04
C PRO A 148 -10.51 4.38 -1.64
N THR A 149 -11.80 4.32 -1.99
CA THR A 149 -12.50 5.46 -2.61
C THR A 149 -12.87 6.57 -1.63
N GLN A 150 -12.68 6.36 -0.34
CA GLN A 150 -13.12 7.25 0.74
C GLN A 150 -11.95 8.01 1.41
N LEU A 151 -10.77 7.99 0.79
CA LEU A 151 -9.61 8.74 1.27
C LEU A 151 -9.87 10.25 1.09
N SER A 152 -9.97 10.98 2.20
CA SER A 152 -10.26 12.42 2.22
C SER A 152 -9.12 13.22 1.57
N ARG A 153 -9.38 14.49 1.24
CA ARG A 153 -8.33 15.37 0.70
C ARG A 153 -7.13 15.48 1.65
N THR A 154 -7.38 15.70 2.94
CA THR A 154 -6.32 15.80 3.96
C THR A 154 -5.55 14.50 4.15
N GLU A 155 -6.21 13.34 4.05
CA GLU A 155 -5.52 12.05 4.09
C GLU A 155 -4.67 11.84 2.83
N LYS A 156 -5.16 12.21 1.65
CA LYS A 156 -4.41 12.13 0.39
C LYS A 156 -3.14 12.98 0.43
N ASP A 157 -3.23 14.20 0.95
CA ASP A 157 -2.09 15.12 1.02
C ASP A 157 -0.91 14.52 1.81
N LYS A 158 -1.17 13.67 2.82
CA LYS A 158 -0.13 12.93 3.55
C LYS A 158 0.71 12.01 2.65
N TYR A 159 0.11 11.46 1.59
CA TYR A 159 0.74 10.49 0.69
C TYR A 159 1.21 11.09 -0.63
N GLN A 160 0.94 12.37 -0.88
CA GLN A 160 1.26 13.04 -2.14
C GLN A 160 2.77 13.00 -2.42
N LYS A 161 3.61 13.24 -1.41
CA LYS A 161 5.08 13.13 -1.54
C LYS A 161 5.54 11.71 -1.94
N HIS A 162 4.85 10.67 -1.47
CA HIS A 162 5.17 9.27 -1.77
C HIS A 162 4.73 8.89 -3.18
N VAL A 163 3.59 9.41 -3.63
CA VAL A 163 3.13 9.28 -5.02
C VAL A 163 4.13 9.95 -5.97
N GLU A 164 4.57 11.17 -5.66
CA GLU A 164 5.58 11.89 -6.43
C GLU A 164 6.92 11.16 -6.46
N TRP A 165 7.37 10.64 -5.31
CA TRP A 165 8.54 9.79 -5.23
C TRP A 165 8.43 8.57 -6.16
N ALA A 166 7.29 7.88 -6.14
CA ALA A 166 7.04 6.71 -6.98
C ALA A 166 7.01 7.08 -8.48
N LEU A 167 6.41 8.21 -8.85
CA LEU A 167 6.41 8.70 -10.23
C LEU A 167 7.83 9.05 -10.72
N ASN A 168 8.63 9.70 -9.88
CA ASN A 168 10.03 10.00 -10.17
C ASN A 168 10.86 8.72 -10.35
N TYR A 169 10.66 7.73 -9.48
CA TYR A 169 11.30 6.42 -9.61
C TYR A 169 10.93 5.76 -10.94
N ILE A 170 9.63 5.74 -11.29
CA ILE A 170 9.14 5.15 -12.54
C ILE A 170 9.77 5.83 -13.75
N TRP A 171 9.81 7.17 -13.79
CA TRP A 171 10.40 7.91 -14.90
C TRP A 171 11.90 7.61 -15.04
N ASN A 172 12.66 7.68 -13.95
CA ASN A 172 14.10 7.38 -13.95
C ASN A 172 14.37 5.95 -14.42
N ASN A 173 13.63 4.97 -13.88
CA ASN A 173 13.83 3.57 -14.21
C ASN A 173 13.39 3.26 -15.65
N PHE A 174 12.27 3.82 -16.12
CA PHE A 174 11.80 3.59 -17.49
C PHE A 174 12.74 4.21 -18.53
N THR A 175 13.19 5.45 -18.32
CA THR A 175 14.08 6.16 -19.28
C THR A 175 15.51 5.64 -19.29
N SER A 176 15.95 4.98 -18.21
CA SER A 176 17.24 4.26 -18.19
C SER A 176 17.16 2.87 -18.82
N GLU A 177 16.00 2.22 -18.82
CA GLU A 177 15.79 0.92 -19.46
C GLU A 177 15.48 1.03 -20.97
N TYR A 178 14.81 2.11 -21.39
CA TYR A 178 14.26 2.26 -22.74
C TYR A 178 14.61 3.59 -23.39
N LYS A 179 14.84 3.55 -24.71
CA LYS A 179 14.92 4.73 -25.58
C LYS A 179 13.67 4.83 -26.45
N LEU A 180 13.27 6.05 -26.75
CA LEU A 180 12.24 6.32 -27.74
C LEU A 180 12.78 6.03 -29.16
N LYS A 181 12.02 5.32 -29.98
CA LYS A 181 12.31 5.14 -31.40
C LYS A 181 11.92 6.39 -32.18
N PRO A 182 12.62 6.72 -33.28
CA PRO A 182 12.19 7.79 -34.17
C PRO A 182 10.77 7.55 -34.67
N GLY A 183 9.89 8.52 -34.46
CA GLY A 183 8.49 8.47 -34.88
C GLY A 183 7.66 9.54 -34.18
N ASN A 184 6.61 10.01 -34.85
CA ASN A 184 5.67 10.95 -34.25
C ASN A 184 4.43 10.17 -33.78
N CYS A 185 4.51 9.53 -32.61
CA CYS A 185 3.48 8.65 -32.11
C CYS A 185 3.22 8.92 -30.62
N ALA A 186 1.99 9.32 -30.27
CA ALA A 186 1.57 9.46 -28.88
C ALA A 186 1.97 8.23 -28.04
N PRO A 187 2.47 8.40 -26.81
CA PRO A 187 2.42 9.63 -26.01
C PRO A 187 3.62 10.58 -26.18
N PHE A 188 4.62 10.25 -27.00
CA PHE A 188 5.84 11.06 -27.15
C PHE A 188 6.12 11.36 -28.63
N SER A 189 6.21 12.64 -28.96
CA SER A 189 6.50 13.13 -30.32
C SER A 189 8.00 13.36 -30.53
N SER A 190 8.77 13.48 -29.46
CA SER A 190 10.20 13.76 -29.48
C SER A 190 10.94 13.11 -28.30
N HIS A 191 12.27 13.05 -28.40
CA HIS A 191 13.12 12.62 -27.29
C HIS A 191 13.05 13.58 -26.10
N ASP A 192 12.83 14.87 -26.35
CA ASP A 192 12.70 15.88 -25.29
C ASP A 192 11.42 15.67 -24.47
N GLU A 193 10.30 15.34 -25.14
CA GLU A 193 9.06 14.95 -24.46
C GLU A 193 9.23 13.65 -23.65
N PHE A 194 9.95 12.67 -24.19
CA PHE A 194 10.23 11.41 -23.50
C PHE A 194 11.09 11.60 -22.24
N ASN A 195 12.10 12.48 -22.32
CA ASN A 195 12.99 12.79 -21.20
C ASN A 195 12.45 13.91 -20.30
N SER A 196 11.29 14.48 -20.58
CA SER A 196 10.63 15.44 -19.70
C SER A 196 9.80 14.70 -18.66
N LEU A 197 10.23 14.78 -17.39
CA LEU A 197 9.51 14.20 -16.25
C LEU A 197 8.03 14.61 -16.24
N ALA A 198 7.75 15.91 -16.41
CA ALA A 198 6.39 16.43 -16.38
C ALA A 198 5.53 15.86 -17.52
N HIS A 199 6.08 15.80 -18.74
CA HIS A 199 5.35 15.26 -19.90
C HIS A 199 5.14 13.76 -19.78
N PHE A 200 6.15 13.02 -19.30
CA PHE A 200 6.08 11.59 -19.05
C PHE A 200 5.00 11.26 -18.03
N ILE A 201 4.99 11.93 -16.88
CA ILE A 201 3.97 11.73 -15.85
C ILE A 201 2.58 12.01 -16.42
N ALA A 202 2.39 13.16 -17.06
CA ALA A 202 1.08 13.58 -17.54
C ALA A 202 0.48 12.65 -18.63
N ASN A 203 1.33 12.10 -19.51
CA ASN A 203 0.86 11.40 -20.70
C ASN A 203 1.06 9.89 -20.68
N PHE A 204 1.93 9.37 -19.81
CA PHE A 204 2.33 7.97 -19.84
C PHE A 204 2.30 7.27 -18.47
N THR A 205 1.80 7.95 -17.45
CA THR A 205 1.55 7.34 -16.14
C THR A 205 0.09 7.47 -15.71
N GLN A 206 -0.31 6.66 -14.75
CA GLN A 206 -1.55 6.83 -14.04
C GLN A 206 -1.39 6.48 -12.56
N VAL A 207 -2.12 7.22 -11.73
CA VAL A 207 -2.16 7.03 -10.28
C VAL A 207 -3.60 6.82 -9.85
N GLY A 208 -3.86 5.87 -8.95
CA GLY A 208 -5.21 5.64 -8.46
C GLY A 208 -5.37 4.39 -7.61
N VAL A 209 -6.63 4.07 -7.33
CA VAL A 209 -7.03 2.91 -6.52
C VAL A 209 -8.10 2.12 -7.25
N HIS A 210 -8.22 0.83 -6.96
CA HIS A 210 -9.39 0.07 -7.38
C HIS A 210 -10.62 0.44 -6.55
N SER A 211 -11.76 0.63 -7.20
CA SER A 211 -13.03 0.96 -6.54
C SER A 211 -13.54 -0.18 -5.65
N VAL A 212 -13.18 -1.42 -5.99
CA VAL A 212 -13.42 -2.62 -5.19
C VAL A 212 -12.07 -3.29 -4.95
N PRO A 213 -11.48 -3.18 -3.75
CA PRO A 213 -10.13 -3.67 -3.49
C PRO A 213 -10.08 -5.21 -3.51
N SER A 214 -8.98 -5.77 -4.04
CA SER A 214 -8.70 -7.21 -3.98
C SER A 214 -7.87 -7.63 -2.76
N MET A 215 -7.31 -6.66 -2.03
CA MET A 215 -6.51 -6.86 -0.82
C MET A 215 -7.08 -5.98 0.29
N GLU A 216 -6.90 -6.38 1.56
CA GLU A 216 -7.47 -5.66 2.71
C GLU A 216 -6.83 -4.29 2.90
N ASN A 217 -5.52 -4.20 2.68
CA ASN A 217 -4.78 -2.95 2.84
C ASN A 217 -4.94 -2.07 1.61
N LEU A 218 -5.27 -0.79 1.84
CA LEU A 218 -5.24 0.27 0.84
C LEU A 218 -3.86 0.30 0.19
N HIS A 219 -3.87 0.29 -1.15
CA HIS A 219 -2.67 0.39 -1.97
C HIS A 219 -2.99 1.31 -3.14
N ILE A 220 -2.18 2.35 -3.29
CA ILE A 220 -2.27 3.32 -4.38
C ILE A 220 -1.37 2.79 -5.49
N HIS A 221 -1.98 2.50 -6.63
CA HIS A 221 -1.26 2.10 -7.83
C HIS A 221 -0.60 3.32 -8.45
N VAL A 222 0.71 3.21 -8.72
CA VAL A 222 1.48 4.19 -9.50
C VAL A 222 2.13 3.40 -10.63
N MET A 223 1.75 3.65 -11.88
CA MET A 223 2.18 2.80 -12.99
C MET A 223 2.26 3.52 -14.33
N THR A 224 3.03 2.95 -15.25
CA THR A 224 2.99 3.33 -16.67
C THR A 224 1.73 2.81 -17.36
N THR A 225 1.32 3.48 -18.44
CA THR A 225 0.09 3.15 -19.20
C THR A 225 0.36 2.29 -20.44
N ASP A 226 1.51 1.62 -20.53
CA ASP A 226 1.81 0.70 -21.63
C ASP A 226 0.99 -0.60 -21.60
N PHE A 227 0.67 -1.07 -20.40
CA PHE A 227 0.00 -2.36 -20.16
C PHE A 227 0.65 -3.57 -20.86
N TYR A 228 1.91 -3.46 -21.24
CA TYR A 228 2.70 -4.53 -21.82
C TYR A 228 3.43 -5.25 -20.71
N SER A 229 2.88 -6.38 -20.23
CA SER A 229 3.49 -7.17 -19.16
C SER A 229 3.10 -8.65 -19.28
N PRO A 230 4.01 -9.60 -18.97
CA PRO A 230 3.69 -11.03 -18.86
C PRO A 230 2.60 -11.35 -17.81
N SER A 231 2.40 -10.47 -16.81
CA SER A 231 1.38 -10.63 -15.77
C SER A 231 0.00 -10.06 -16.15
N MET A 232 -0.10 -9.37 -17.30
CA MET A 232 -1.36 -8.96 -17.91
C MET A 232 -1.97 -10.15 -18.66
N LYS A 233 -2.73 -11.00 -17.95
CA LYS A 233 -3.18 -12.32 -18.44
C LYS A 233 -4.60 -12.38 -18.98
N HIS A 234 -5.51 -11.53 -18.50
CA HIS A 234 -6.94 -11.66 -18.78
C HIS A 234 -7.63 -10.30 -18.91
N LYS A 235 -8.82 -10.31 -19.54
CA LYS A 235 -9.69 -9.13 -19.71
C LYS A 235 -9.93 -8.38 -18.40
N LYS A 236 -10.18 -9.10 -17.31
CA LYS A 236 -10.39 -8.50 -15.98
C LYS A 236 -9.18 -7.69 -15.50
N HIS A 237 -7.95 -8.17 -15.75
CA HIS A 237 -6.75 -7.44 -15.38
C HIS A 237 -6.63 -6.14 -16.18
N PHE A 238 -6.93 -6.16 -17.48
CA PHE A 238 -6.81 -4.94 -18.29
C PHE A 238 -7.90 -3.93 -17.92
N ASN A 239 -9.15 -4.37 -17.88
CA ASN A 239 -10.28 -3.51 -17.61
C ASN A 239 -10.29 -2.97 -16.17
N SER A 240 -9.67 -3.65 -15.19
CA SER A 240 -9.59 -3.11 -13.83
C SER A 240 -8.79 -1.80 -13.76
N PHE A 241 -7.90 -1.53 -14.73
CA PHE A 241 -7.13 -0.29 -14.84
C PHE A 241 -7.61 0.67 -15.94
N ASN A 242 -8.48 0.20 -16.85
CA ASN A 242 -8.89 0.94 -18.05
C ASN A 242 -10.41 1.22 -18.09
N THR A 243 -11.07 1.19 -16.94
CA THR A 243 -12.51 1.52 -16.75
C THR A 243 -12.68 2.32 -15.46
N ASP A 244 -13.89 2.78 -15.13
CA ASP A 244 -14.19 3.43 -13.84
C ASP A 244 -14.01 2.50 -12.62
N PHE A 245 -13.67 1.22 -12.83
CA PHE A 245 -13.14 0.37 -11.76
C PHE A 245 -11.83 0.93 -11.19
N PHE A 246 -11.03 1.62 -12.01
CA PHE A 246 -9.85 2.36 -11.57
C PHE A 246 -10.23 3.81 -11.26
N VAL A 247 -10.23 4.16 -9.99
CA VAL A 247 -10.50 5.52 -9.54
C VAL A 247 -9.19 6.28 -9.50
N LYS A 248 -9.04 7.22 -10.43
CA LYS A 248 -7.86 8.09 -10.50
C LYS A 248 -7.64 8.85 -9.20
N TRP A 249 -6.38 9.04 -8.83
CA TRP A 249 -5.97 9.72 -7.60
C TRP A 249 -6.61 11.09 -7.45
N GLU A 250 -6.69 11.87 -8.53
CA GLU A 250 -7.26 13.22 -8.53
C GLU A 250 -8.78 13.23 -8.28
N ARG A 251 -9.47 12.12 -8.56
CA ARG A 251 -10.93 11.98 -8.38
C ARG A 251 -11.34 11.60 -6.95
N LEU A 252 -10.40 11.25 -6.09
CA LEU A 252 -10.67 10.89 -4.70
C LEU A 252 -10.87 12.12 -3.79
N PRO A 253 -11.77 12.05 -2.78
CA PRO A 253 -12.70 10.95 -2.48
C PRO A 253 -13.90 10.94 -3.43
N LEU A 254 -14.53 9.78 -3.58
CA LEU A 254 -15.85 9.67 -4.20
C LEU A 254 -16.95 10.00 -3.17
N SER A 255 -18.07 10.56 -3.65
CA SER A 255 -19.23 10.87 -2.82
C SER A 255 -19.85 9.63 -2.18
N GLU A 256 -19.78 8.49 -2.86
CA GLU A 256 -20.33 7.22 -2.42
C GLU A 256 -19.36 6.07 -2.72
N VAL A 257 -19.47 5.00 -1.95
CA VAL A 257 -18.72 3.76 -2.21
C VAL A 257 -19.34 3.05 -3.41
N PRO A 258 -18.59 2.80 -4.49
CA PRO A 258 -19.13 2.13 -5.67
C PRO A 258 -19.64 0.72 -5.34
N ASN A 259 -20.79 0.37 -5.89
CA ASN A 259 -21.37 -0.96 -5.70
C ASN A 259 -20.52 -2.04 -6.40
N GLY A 260 -20.12 -3.06 -5.65
CA GLY A 260 -19.21 -4.11 -6.12
C GLY A 260 -19.75 -4.93 -7.30
N ASP A 261 -21.05 -5.23 -7.33
CA ASP A 261 -21.67 -6.00 -8.41
C ASP A 261 -21.74 -5.19 -9.70
N VAL A 262 -22.07 -3.91 -9.59
CA VAL A 262 -22.09 -2.97 -10.72
C VAL A 262 -20.69 -2.82 -11.30
N MET A 263 -19.69 -2.58 -10.45
CA MET A 263 -18.28 -2.46 -10.85
C MET A 263 -17.75 -3.78 -11.45
N GLY A 264 -18.16 -4.92 -10.89
CA GLY A 264 -17.83 -6.24 -11.43
C GLY A 264 -18.43 -6.49 -12.82
N ARG A 265 -19.68 -6.08 -13.06
CA ARG A 265 -20.32 -6.11 -14.38
C ARG A 265 -19.59 -5.20 -15.37
N LEU A 266 -19.30 -3.97 -14.97
CA LEU A 266 -18.56 -3.00 -15.78
C LEU A 266 -17.26 -3.61 -16.32
N VAL A 267 -16.41 -4.15 -15.44
CA VAL A 267 -15.13 -4.77 -15.85
C VAL A 267 -15.33 -5.94 -16.83
N ARG A 268 -16.37 -6.75 -16.63
CA ARG A 268 -16.66 -7.90 -17.50
C ARG A 268 -17.24 -7.51 -18.85
N GLU A 269 -18.08 -6.48 -18.90
CA GLU A 269 -18.86 -6.10 -20.08
C GLU A 269 -18.15 -5.04 -20.93
N SER A 270 -17.37 -4.14 -20.31
CA SER A 270 -16.61 -3.10 -21.02
C SER A 270 -15.71 -3.70 -22.09
N GLU A 271 -15.72 -3.06 -23.25
CA GLU A 271 -14.90 -3.49 -24.39
C GLU A 271 -13.42 -3.19 -24.18
N LEU A 272 -12.59 -4.10 -24.68
CA LEU A 272 -11.14 -3.95 -24.70
C LEU A 272 -10.73 -2.87 -25.72
N THR A 273 -10.20 -1.75 -25.25
CA THR A 273 -9.79 -0.62 -26.09
C THR A 273 -8.32 -0.29 -25.86
N CYS A 274 -7.52 -0.21 -26.92
CA CYS A 274 -6.10 0.11 -26.82
C CYS A 274 -5.90 1.55 -26.33
N PRO A 275 -5.06 1.80 -25.29
CA PRO A 275 -4.84 3.14 -24.77
C PRO A 275 -4.09 4.03 -25.76
N TYR A 276 -3.24 3.45 -26.62
CA TYR A 276 -2.43 4.16 -27.59
C TYR A 276 -3.20 4.64 -28.81
N CYS A 277 -3.90 3.74 -29.51
CA CYS A 277 -4.51 4.01 -30.81
C CYS A 277 -6.05 4.01 -30.79
N LYS A 278 -6.66 3.71 -29.64
CA LYS A 278 -8.11 3.58 -29.45
C LYS A 278 -8.80 2.48 -30.27
N GLN A 279 -8.04 1.58 -30.89
CA GLN A 279 -8.59 0.39 -31.55
C GLN A 279 -9.34 -0.48 -30.53
N ARG A 280 -10.51 -0.96 -30.95
CA ARG A 280 -11.41 -1.82 -30.16
C ARG A 280 -11.16 -3.29 -30.51
N PHE A 281 -11.18 -4.15 -29.49
CA PHE A 281 -10.90 -5.59 -29.59
C PHE A 281 -12.05 -6.47 -29.11
N SER A 282 -13.24 -5.91 -28.89
CA SER A 282 -14.39 -6.62 -28.33
C SER A 282 -13.99 -7.37 -27.05
N ASN A 283 -14.15 -8.69 -27.03
CA ASN A 283 -13.77 -9.58 -25.93
C ASN A 283 -12.46 -10.36 -26.18
N LYS A 284 -11.72 -10.07 -27.25
CA LYS A 284 -10.54 -10.84 -27.69
C LYS A 284 -9.26 -10.37 -26.98
N PHE A 285 -9.10 -10.77 -25.72
CA PHE A 285 -7.94 -10.38 -24.91
C PHE A 285 -6.58 -10.75 -25.52
N ALA A 286 -6.42 -11.96 -26.08
CA ALA A 286 -5.16 -12.36 -26.71
C ALA A 286 -4.77 -11.44 -27.88
N ALA A 287 -5.76 -10.97 -28.65
CA ALA A 287 -5.52 -10.02 -29.74
C ALA A 287 -5.07 -8.65 -29.20
N LEU A 288 -5.70 -8.15 -28.14
CA LEU A 288 -5.27 -6.92 -27.48
C LEU A 288 -3.85 -7.05 -26.90
N SER A 289 -3.56 -8.13 -26.17
CA SER A 289 -2.27 -8.34 -25.53
C SER A 289 -1.12 -8.34 -26.55
N ARG A 290 -1.31 -9.02 -27.69
CA ARG A 290 -0.36 -8.95 -28.82
C ARG A 290 -0.22 -7.53 -29.36
N HIS A 291 -1.34 -6.83 -29.57
CA HIS A 291 -1.33 -5.47 -30.08
C HIS A 291 -0.64 -4.47 -29.13
N LEU A 292 -0.82 -4.58 -27.81
CA LEU A 292 -0.10 -3.78 -26.82
C LEU A 292 1.41 -4.00 -26.92
N GLY A 293 1.84 -5.24 -27.14
CA GLY A 293 3.24 -5.55 -27.43
C GLY A 293 3.74 -4.90 -28.72
N GLU A 294 2.98 -4.95 -29.80
CA GLU A 294 3.32 -4.27 -31.06
C GLU A 294 3.42 -2.75 -30.88
N GLU A 295 2.46 -2.13 -30.21
CA GLU A 295 2.44 -0.70 -29.90
C GLU A 295 3.63 -0.29 -29.01
N PHE A 296 3.99 -1.12 -28.03
CA PHE A 296 5.16 -0.90 -27.18
C PHE A 296 6.46 -0.95 -27.99
N HIS A 297 6.70 -2.04 -28.73
CA HIS A 297 7.94 -2.19 -29.52
C HIS A 297 8.01 -1.24 -30.71
N ARG A 298 6.89 -0.72 -31.19
CA ARG A 298 6.88 0.35 -32.19
C ARG A 298 7.50 1.64 -31.64
N ARG A 299 7.32 1.91 -30.34
CA ARG A 299 7.76 3.16 -29.68
C ARG A 299 9.06 3.05 -28.94
N PHE A 300 9.33 1.92 -28.32
CA PHE A 300 10.45 1.79 -27.38
C PHE A 300 11.43 0.73 -27.85
N VAL A 301 12.71 0.97 -27.57
CA VAL A 301 13.80 0.02 -27.73
C VAL A 301 14.59 -0.07 -26.44
N PRO A 302 14.96 -1.26 -25.95
CA PRO A 302 15.82 -1.39 -24.78
C PRO A 302 17.18 -0.69 -24.99
N VAL A 303 17.74 -0.10 -23.93
CA VAL A 303 19.02 0.62 -23.97
C VAL A 303 20.22 -0.28 -24.25
N LYS A 304 20.10 -1.59 -23.95
CA LYS A 304 21.17 -2.61 -23.87
C LYS A 304 22.16 -2.40 -22.75
#